data_AF-A0A5C6FWY4-F1
#
_entry.id   AF-A0A5C6FWY4-F1
#
_cell.length_a   1.000
_cell.length_b   1.000
_cell.length_c   1.000
_cell.angle_alpha   90.00
_cell.angle_beta   90.00
_cell.angle_gamma   90.00
#
_symmetry.space_group_name_H-M   'P 1'
#
loop_
_entity.id
_entity.type
_entity.pdbx_description
1 polymer ?
#
loop_
_entity_poly.entity_id
_entity_poly.type
_entity_poly.pdbx_seq_one_letter_code
_entity_poly.pdbx_strand_id
1 'polypeptide(L)'
;MDFKSLDAESLIDAIPDAEDSRWELKSASLLEPQNKGDFKKELGKQVSAFANSGGGNIVFGITDGSRALEACPITVGRQPMEDYLSTMVEQSVDYPLRCFQVHRIGFRNNENSAIFVIQIDDSPAAPHQAKGECQYYYRIPGHSKPAPHFHLELLRSRETKCIVDPQVSFVDWDMPWIMLKGRTMSFKFIVLVQNQASFVAMPVGVSLHGQFPESNWTINKESVNDEVDIVMSNEHLFPGLSHSFEVDIQCTVAKDERLSETARRDLDKISLGTRAFSQNFGSKTLHFALSDYVSVEEICEREEANEAEIQEWQAKAHEKMKDKLPQLEALSGEVAEQLERQLRPPNIQLPGMD
;
A
#
# COMPACT_ATOMS: atom_id res chain seq x y z
N MET A 1 6.80 -25.49 -7.67
CA MET A 1 7.18 -26.49 -6.65
C MET A 1 6.90 -25.84 -5.31
N ASP A 2 6.24 -26.53 -4.37
CA ASP A 2 5.99 -25.96 -3.04
C ASP A 2 7.11 -26.36 -2.08
N PHE A 3 8.13 -25.50 -1.99
CA PHE A 3 9.31 -25.75 -1.16
C PHE A 3 9.01 -25.81 0.34
N LYS A 4 7.88 -25.25 0.80
CA LYS A 4 7.52 -25.22 2.22
C LYS A 4 7.12 -26.59 2.79
N SER A 5 6.69 -27.49 1.92
CA SER A 5 6.20 -28.83 2.28
C SER A 5 7.26 -29.93 2.12
N LEU A 6 8.42 -29.60 1.54
CA LEU A 6 9.46 -30.56 1.22
C LEU A 6 10.49 -30.69 2.35
N ASP A 7 10.98 -31.91 2.54
CA ASP A 7 12.21 -32.19 3.27
C ASP A 7 13.41 -32.32 2.31
N ALA A 8 14.62 -32.26 2.85
CA ALA A 8 15.86 -32.25 2.07
C ALA A 8 16.02 -33.51 1.21
N GLU A 9 15.62 -34.66 1.74
CA GLU A 9 15.64 -35.93 1.02
C GLU A 9 14.63 -35.94 -0.14
N SER A 10 13.42 -35.42 0.05
CA SER A 10 12.41 -35.34 -1.01
C SER A 10 12.76 -34.29 -2.07
N LEU A 11 13.48 -33.23 -1.69
CA LEU A 11 14.01 -32.24 -2.63
C LEU A 11 14.97 -32.90 -3.61
N ILE A 12 15.87 -33.76 -3.15
CA ILE A 12 16.85 -34.41 -4.03
C ILE A 12 16.19 -35.26 -5.11
N ASP A 13 15.06 -35.88 -4.79
CA ASP A 13 14.29 -36.68 -5.74
C ASP A 13 13.49 -35.81 -6.72
N ALA A 14 13.22 -34.55 -6.35
CA ALA A 14 12.38 -33.64 -7.11
C ALA A 14 13.16 -32.74 -8.09
N ILE A 15 14.48 -32.60 -7.94
CA ILE A 15 15.34 -31.75 -8.77
C ILE A 15 16.12 -32.58 -9.81
N PRO A 16 16.47 -32.01 -11.00
CA PRO A 16 17.18 -32.75 -12.05
C PRO A 16 18.54 -33.27 -11.58
N ASP A 17 19.02 -34.35 -12.23
CA ASP A 17 20.28 -35.03 -11.89
C ASP A 17 21.52 -34.17 -12.01
N ALA A 18 21.48 -33.16 -12.88
CA ALA A 18 22.57 -32.22 -13.14
C ALA A 18 22.05 -30.77 -13.21
N GLU A 19 22.96 -29.80 -13.05
CA GLU A 19 22.66 -28.39 -13.25
C GLU A 19 22.14 -28.12 -14.67
N ASP A 20 21.16 -27.24 -14.77
CA ASP A 20 20.54 -26.87 -16.04
C ASP A 20 20.23 -25.36 -16.11
N SER A 21 19.33 -24.97 -16.99
CA SER A 21 18.92 -23.56 -17.13
C SER A 21 18.11 -23.01 -15.95
N ARG A 22 17.62 -23.87 -15.04
CA ARG A 22 16.74 -23.52 -13.92
C ARG A 22 17.28 -23.92 -12.55
N TRP A 23 18.31 -24.76 -12.50
CA TRP A 23 18.92 -25.24 -11.27
C TRP A 23 20.43 -25.00 -11.26
N GLU A 24 20.89 -24.37 -10.18
CA GLU A 24 22.29 -24.25 -9.80
C GLU A 24 22.49 -24.93 -8.44
N LEU A 25 23.48 -25.81 -8.33
CA LEU A 25 23.77 -26.58 -7.13
C LEU A 25 25.10 -26.13 -6.53
N LYS A 26 25.09 -25.81 -5.24
CA LYS A 26 26.29 -25.37 -4.51
C LYS A 26 26.45 -26.18 -3.23
N SER A 27 27.69 -26.55 -2.95
CA SER A 27 28.10 -27.16 -1.68
C SER A 27 27.81 -26.21 -0.51
N ALA A 28 27.55 -26.80 0.67
CA ALA A 28 27.40 -26.04 1.91
C ALA A 28 28.69 -25.28 2.28
N SER A 29 29.85 -25.78 1.86
CA SER A 29 31.16 -25.16 2.13
C SER A 29 31.26 -23.72 1.60
N LEU A 30 30.51 -23.37 0.55
CA LEU A 30 30.50 -22.01 0.02
C LEU A 30 29.92 -20.99 1.03
N LEU A 31 29.07 -21.43 1.96
CA LEU A 31 28.47 -20.57 3.00
C LEU A 31 29.38 -20.38 4.22
N GLU A 32 30.53 -21.04 4.27
CA GLU A 32 31.45 -20.92 5.40
C GLU A 32 32.09 -19.52 5.47
N PRO A 33 32.36 -18.98 6.68
CA PRO A 33 32.86 -17.61 6.84
C PRO A 33 34.15 -17.30 6.07
N GLN A 34 35.05 -18.27 5.92
CA GLN A 34 36.30 -18.16 5.15
C GLN A 34 36.06 -17.91 3.66
N ASN A 35 34.94 -18.36 3.11
CA ASN A 35 34.61 -18.31 1.69
C ASN A 35 33.73 -17.11 1.32
N LYS A 36 33.55 -16.15 2.25
CA LYS A 36 32.66 -15.00 2.08
C LYS A 36 32.89 -14.20 0.79
N GLY A 37 34.15 -14.09 0.34
CA GLY A 37 34.49 -13.40 -0.92
C GLY A 37 33.96 -14.15 -2.14
N ASP A 38 34.26 -15.44 -2.22
CA ASP A 38 33.84 -16.32 -3.31
C ASP A 38 32.32 -16.51 -3.32
N PHE A 39 31.71 -16.64 -2.15
CA PHE A 39 30.26 -16.66 -1.99
C PHE A 39 29.60 -15.43 -2.61
N LYS A 40 30.05 -14.22 -2.25
CA LYS A 40 29.47 -12.98 -2.80
C LYS A 40 29.62 -12.90 -4.31
N LYS A 41 30.78 -13.31 -4.82
CA LYS A 41 31.08 -13.30 -6.25
C LYS A 41 30.16 -14.26 -7.01
N GLU A 42 30.09 -15.50 -6.56
CA GLU A 42 29.23 -16.51 -7.17
C GLU A 42 27.75 -16.14 -7.02
N LEU A 43 27.31 -15.68 -5.85
CA LEU A 43 25.93 -15.24 -5.64
C LEU A 43 25.54 -14.14 -6.63
N GLY A 44 26.35 -13.06 -6.73
CA GLY A 44 26.05 -11.97 -7.66
C GLY A 44 26.00 -12.42 -9.12
N LYS A 45 26.91 -13.30 -9.53
CA LYS A 45 26.93 -13.90 -10.87
C LYS A 45 25.67 -14.72 -11.15
N GLN A 46 25.29 -15.62 -10.23
CA GLN A 46 24.12 -16.49 -10.42
C GLN A 46 22.81 -15.71 -10.35
N VAL A 47 22.69 -14.78 -9.39
CA VAL A 47 21.53 -13.89 -9.27
C VAL A 47 21.35 -13.05 -10.54
N SER A 48 22.43 -12.43 -11.03
CA SER A 48 22.41 -11.71 -12.31
C SER A 48 21.98 -12.63 -13.46
N ALA A 49 22.56 -13.82 -13.58
CA ALA A 49 22.26 -14.74 -14.66
C ALA A 49 20.78 -15.18 -14.69
N PHE A 50 20.24 -15.61 -13.55
CA PHE A 50 18.85 -16.08 -13.47
C PHE A 50 17.84 -14.94 -13.66
N ALA A 51 18.04 -13.81 -12.98
CA ALA A 51 17.13 -12.66 -13.10
C ALA A 51 17.06 -12.12 -14.54
N ASN A 52 18.16 -12.24 -15.31
CA ASN A 52 18.26 -11.81 -16.70
C ASN A 52 17.79 -12.86 -17.73
N SER A 53 17.33 -14.04 -17.28
CA SER A 53 17.10 -15.20 -18.17
C SER A 53 15.84 -16.01 -17.87
N GLY A 54 14.84 -15.43 -17.19
CA GLY A 54 13.57 -16.12 -16.91
C GLY A 54 13.45 -16.73 -15.53
N GLY A 55 14.38 -16.45 -14.61
CA GLY A 55 14.38 -17.00 -13.26
C GLY A 55 15.02 -18.39 -13.13
N GLY A 56 15.02 -18.93 -11.92
CA GLY A 56 15.61 -20.23 -11.58
C GLY A 56 15.77 -20.42 -10.07
N ASN A 57 16.52 -21.45 -9.68
CA ASN A 57 16.73 -21.84 -8.30
C ASN A 57 18.21 -22.06 -8.03
N ILE A 58 18.71 -21.48 -6.94
CA ILE A 58 20.06 -21.73 -6.41
C ILE A 58 19.90 -22.55 -5.14
N VAL A 59 20.49 -23.74 -5.11
CA VAL A 59 20.43 -24.65 -3.96
C VAL A 59 21.79 -24.70 -3.27
N PHE A 60 21.81 -24.42 -1.97
CA PHE A 60 22.99 -24.57 -1.12
C PHE A 60 22.85 -25.80 -0.22
N GLY A 61 23.86 -26.66 -0.24
CA GLY A 61 23.87 -27.93 0.49
C GLY A 61 23.74 -29.15 -0.43
N ILE A 62 24.03 -29.01 -1.73
CA ILE A 62 24.14 -30.13 -2.65
C ILE A 62 25.44 -29.97 -3.44
N THR A 63 26.35 -30.92 -3.28
CA THR A 63 27.60 -30.91 -4.03
C THR A 63 27.35 -31.39 -5.46
N ASP A 64 27.78 -30.58 -6.42
CA ASP A 64 27.68 -30.88 -7.84
C ASP A 64 28.41 -32.19 -8.18
N GLY A 65 27.82 -32.97 -9.08
CA GLY A 65 28.29 -34.29 -9.51
C GLY A 65 28.00 -35.44 -8.55
N SER A 66 28.15 -35.27 -7.23
CA SER A 66 27.92 -36.35 -6.25
C SER A 66 26.48 -36.45 -5.76
N ARG A 67 25.69 -35.37 -5.89
CA ARG A 67 24.36 -35.21 -5.28
C ARG A 67 24.37 -35.58 -3.80
N ALA A 68 25.48 -35.33 -3.11
CA ALA A 68 25.54 -35.52 -1.67
C ALA A 68 24.84 -34.35 -0.98
N LEU A 69 23.89 -34.64 -0.10
CA LEU A 69 23.28 -33.63 0.77
C LEU A 69 24.29 -33.22 1.84
N GLU A 70 24.48 -31.92 1.97
CA GLU A 70 25.37 -31.29 2.93
C GLU A 70 24.59 -30.32 3.81
N ALA A 71 24.69 -30.52 5.12
CA ALA A 71 24.04 -29.65 6.08
C ALA A 71 24.63 -28.23 6.03
N CYS A 72 23.81 -27.23 5.74
CA CYS A 72 24.17 -25.83 5.87
C CYS A 72 23.94 -25.33 7.31
N PRO A 73 24.75 -24.36 7.78
CA PRO A 73 24.49 -23.71 9.05
C PRO A 73 23.17 -22.93 9.01
N ILE A 74 22.38 -23.05 10.07
CA ILE A 74 21.06 -22.40 10.17
C ILE A 74 21.13 -20.92 10.58
N THR A 75 22.29 -20.46 11.08
CA THR A 75 22.52 -19.08 11.49
C THR A 75 23.91 -18.58 11.09
N VAL A 76 24.05 -17.27 10.94
CA VAL A 76 25.33 -16.55 10.85
C VAL A 76 25.42 -15.61 12.04
N GLY A 77 26.20 -16.00 13.06
CA GLY A 77 26.21 -15.30 14.34
C GLY A 77 24.84 -15.42 15.04
N ARG A 78 24.12 -14.31 15.17
CA ARG A 78 22.76 -14.28 15.76
C ARG A 78 21.65 -14.19 14.72
N GLN A 79 21.99 -14.02 13.44
CA GLN A 79 21.02 -13.82 12.36
C GLN A 79 20.61 -15.18 11.77
N PRO A 80 19.31 -15.43 11.54
CA PRO A 80 18.86 -16.58 10.75
C PRO A 80 19.49 -16.59 9.35
N MET A 81 19.88 -17.76 8.86
CA MET A 81 20.52 -17.88 7.55
C MET A 81 19.60 -17.41 6.40
N GLU A 82 18.29 -17.60 6.51
CA GLU A 82 17.32 -17.13 5.51
C GLU A 82 17.38 -15.60 5.34
N ASP A 83 17.32 -14.86 6.45
CA ASP A 83 17.42 -13.41 6.47
C ASP A 83 18.79 -12.93 5.96
N TYR A 84 19.84 -13.67 6.33
CA TYR A 84 21.20 -13.39 5.86
C TYR A 84 21.29 -13.51 4.34
N LEU A 85 20.86 -14.65 3.78
CA LEU A 85 20.85 -14.89 2.34
C LEU A 85 19.98 -13.88 1.61
N SER A 86 18.80 -13.54 2.15
CA SER A 86 17.91 -12.53 1.57
C SER A 86 18.62 -11.18 1.43
N THR A 87 19.26 -10.72 2.52
CA THR A 87 20.06 -9.48 2.52
C THR A 87 21.21 -9.55 1.51
N MET A 88 21.88 -10.71 1.41
CA MET A 88 23.01 -10.88 0.48
C MET A 88 22.55 -10.89 -0.98
N VAL A 89 21.40 -11.49 -1.30
CA VAL A 89 20.82 -11.48 -2.66
C VAL A 89 20.51 -10.05 -3.09
N GLU A 90 19.80 -9.28 -2.26
CA GLU A 90 19.47 -7.87 -2.56
C GLU A 90 20.71 -7.02 -2.84
N GLN A 91 21.80 -7.29 -2.13
CA GLN A 91 23.06 -6.55 -2.24
C GLN A 91 24.01 -7.08 -3.32
N SER A 92 23.70 -8.24 -3.91
CA SER A 92 24.61 -8.95 -4.83
C SER A 92 24.64 -8.36 -6.24
N VAL A 93 23.61 -7.60 -6.61
CA VAL A 93 23.45 -6.98 -7.93
C VAL A 93 23.16 -5.49 -7.82
N ASP A 94 23.59 -4.72 -8.81
CA ASP A 94 23.12 -3.35 -8.99
C ASP A 94 21.74 -3.36 -9.63
N TYR A 95 20.91 -2.43 -9.15
CA TYR A 95 19.44 -2.49 -9.21
C TYR A 95 18.91 -3.69 -8.39
N PRO A 96 18.64 -3.51 -7.07
CA PRO A 96 18.35 -4.61 -6.16
C PRO A 96 17.20 -5.49 -6.64
N LEU A 97 17.43 -6.80 -6.65
CA LEU A 97 16.41 -7.78 -7.02
C LEU A 97 15.34 -7.86 -5.93
N ARG A 98 14.06 -7.79 -6.31
CA ARG A 98 12.93 -7.92 -5.36
C ARG A 98 12.05 -9.15 -5.59
N CYS A 99 12.15 -9.79 -6.74
CA CYS A 99 11.35 -10.95 -7.12
C CYS A 99 12.12 -12.26 -6.82
N PHE A 100 12.31 -12.54 -5.54
CA PHE A 100 12.93 -13.78 -5.09
C PHE A 100 12.36 -14.22 -3.72
N GLN A 101 12.54 -15.49 -3.39
CA GLN A 101 12.22 -16.06 -2.09
C GLN A 101 13.33 -17.00 -1.63
N VAL A 102 13.64 -16.97 -0.34
CA VAL A 102 14.59 -17.91 0.29
C VAL A 102 13.78 -18.92 1.09
N HIS A 103 14.02 -20.21 0.85
CA HIS A 103 13.36 -21.31 1.53
C HIS A 103 14.39 -22.14 2.30
N ARG A 104 14.19 -22.29 3.62
CA ARG A 104 14.87 -23.31 4.43
C ARG A 104 14.17 -24.65 4.31
N ILE A 105 14.92 -25.67 3.96
CA ILE A 105 14.45 -27.05 3.81
C ILE A 105 15.15 -27.92 4.84
N GLY A 106 14.38 -28.43 5.81
CA GLY A 106 14.90 -29.26 6.90
C GLY A 106 15.17 -30.70 6.48
N PHE A 107 16.07 -31.37 7.18
CA PHE A 107 16.26 -32.82 7.07
C PHE A 107 15.24 -33.56 7.93
N ARG A 108 14.74 -34.72 7.47
CA ARG A 108 13.71 -35.49 8.22
C ARG A 108 14.10 -35.80 9.67
N ASN A 109 15.39 -36.02 9.92
CA ASN A 109 15.90 -36.46 11.22
C ASN A 109 16.87 -35.45 11.88
N ASN A 110 16.94 -34.20 11.39
CA ASN A 110 17.84 -33.21 11.96
C ASN A 110 17.30 -31.77 11.78
N GLU A 111 16.71 -31.24 12.86
CA GLU A 111 16.12 -29.90 12.91
C GLU A 111 17.18 -28.78 12.93
N ASN A 112 18.43 -29.10 13.32
CA ASN A 112 19.53 -28.15 13.45
C ASN A 112 20.37 -27.98 12.18
N SER A 113 20.01 -28.70 11.12
CA SER A 113 20.61 -28.59 9.79
C SER A 113 19.53 -28.34 8.76
N ALA A 114 19.88 -27.61 7.70
CA ALA A 114 18.98 -27.41 6.58
C ALA A 114 19.78 -27.26 5.28
N ILE A 115 19.05 -27.34 4.18
CA ILE A 115 19.46 -26.88 2.85
C ILE A 115 18.72 -25.57 2.59
N PHE A 116 19.32 -24.68 1.80
CA PHE A 116 18.69 -23.42 1.44
C PHE A 116 18.45 -23.35 -0.06
N VAL A 117 17.25 -22.95 -0.46
CA VAL A 117 16.89 -22.71 -1.85
C VAL A 117 16.55 -21.24 -2.02
N ILE A 118 17.28 -20.57 -2.91
CA ILE A 118 16.95 -19.22 -3.35
C ILE A 118 16.21 -19.36 -4.68
N GLN A 119 14.90 -19.18 -4.64
CA GLN A 119 14.06 -19.13 -5.83
C GLN A 119 14.07 -17.70 -6.37
N ILE A 120 14.47 -17.53 -7.62
CA ILE A 120 14.54 -16.26 -8.33
C ILE A 120 13.51 -16.31 -9.45
N ASP A 121 12.59 -15.35 -9.48
CA ASP A 121 11.62 -15.24 -10.56
C ASP A 121 12.19 -14.43 -11.74
N ASP A 122 11.53 -14.48 -12.91
CA ASP A 122 11.89 -13.61 -14.03
C ASP A 122 11.72 -12.15 -13.62
N SER A 123 12.81 -11.38 -13.70
CA SER A 123 12.78 -10.02 -13.21
C SER A 123 12.22 -9.06 -14.26
N PRO A 124 11.12 -8.33 -13.96
CA PRO A 124 10.62 -7.28 -14.85
C PRO A 124 11.58 -6.08 -14.91
N ALA A 125 12.50 -6.01 -13.96
CA ALA A 125 13.53 -4.99 -13.78
C ALA A 125 14.88 -5.39 -14.41
N ALA A 126 14.95 -6.50 -15.16
CA ALA A 126 16.15 -6.86 -15.89
C ALA A 126 16.52 -5.74 -16.91
N PRO A 127 17.80 -5.40 -17.08
CA PRO A 127 18.96 -6.21 -16.68
C PRO A 127 19.56 -5.85 -15.30
N HIS A 128 19.97 -6.88 -14.55
CA HIS A 128 20.71 -6.76 -13.28
C HIS A 128 22.20 -7.04 -13.47
N GLN A 129 23.06 -6.15 -12.96
CA GLN A 129 24.53 -6.28 -13.04
C GLN A 129 25.09 -6.93 -11.77
N ALA A 130 25.97 -7.93 -11.88
CA ALA A 130 26.66 -8.47 -10.72
C ALA A 130 27.62 -7.43 -10.13
N LYS A 131 27.40 -7.02 -8.88
CA LYS A 131 28.10 -5.88 -8.27
C LYS A 131 29.59 -6.13 -8.08
N GLY A 132 29.96 -7.36 -7.69
CA GLY A 132 31.35 -7.73 -7.42
C GLY A 132 32.24 -7.70 -8.65
N GLU A 133 31.71 -8.06 -9.82
CA GLU A 133 32.47 -8.13 -11.07
C GLU A 133 32.11 -7.01 -12.07
N CYS A 134 31.11 -6.18 -11.75
CA CYS A 134 30.57 -5.15 -12.64
C CYS A 134 30.19 -5.72 -14.02
N GLN A 135 29.67 -6.95 -14.06
CA GLN A 135 29.37 -7.68 -15.29
C GLN A 135 27.91 -8.16 -15.28
N TYR A 136 27.24 -8.03 -16.42
CA TYR A 136 25.93 -8.63 -16.62
C TYR A 136 26.12 -10.09 -17.05
N TYR A 137 25.37 -10.99 -16.42
CA TYR A 137 25.35 -12.40 -16.77
C TYR A 137 23.98 -12.80 -17.33
N TYR A 138 23.98 -13.86 -18.13
CA TYR A 138 22.78 -14.57 -18.55
C TYR A 138 23.00 -16.08 -18.42
N ARG A 139 21.92 -16.82 -18.32
CA ARG A 139 21.89 -18.25 -18.13
C ARG A 139 21.81 -18.95 -19.48
N ILE A 140 22.72 -19.88 -19.68
CA ILE A 140 22.57 -20.98 -20.63
C ILE A 140 22.47 -22.28 -19.81
N PRO A 141 21.95 -23.38 -20.37
CA PRO A 141 21.88 -24.64 -19.63
C PRO A 141 23.23 -25.02 -19.00
N GLY A 142 23.23 -25.14 -17.67
CA GLY A 142 24.39 -25.53 -16.86
C GLY A 142 25.46 -24.44 -16.66
N HIS A 143 25.33 -23.25 -17.25
CA HIS A 143 26.37 -22.21 -17.13
C HIS A 143 25.82 -20.77 -17.11
N SER A 144 26.47 -19.94 -16.32
CA SER A 144 26.27 -18.48 -16.30
C SER A 144 27.40 -17.80 -17.09
N LYS A 145 27.04 -17.16 -18.21
CA LYS A 145 27.99 -16.49 -19.14
C LYS A 145 27.80 -14.98 -19.15
N PRO A 146 28.84 -14.19 -19.43
CA PRO A 146 28.69 -12.75 -19.66
C PRO A 146 27.65 -12.48 -20.75
N ALA A 147 26.70 -11.60 -20.44
CA ALA A 147 25.64 -11.22 -21.38
C ALA A 147 26.22 -10.44 -22.56
N PRO A 148 26.02 -10.91 -23.80
CA PRO A 148 26.44 -10.17 -24.98
C PRO A 148 25.57 -8.90 -25.15
N HIS A 149 26.09 -7.91 -25.87
CA HIS A 149 25.42 -6.63 -26.05
C HIS A 149 23.98 -6.77 -26.58
N PHE A 150 23.73 -7.63 -27.57
CA PHE A 150 22.38 -7.83 -28.12
C PHE A 150 21.38 -8.38 -27.08
N HIS A 151 21.85 -9.18 -26.12
CA HIS A 151 20.99 -9.70 -25.04
C HIS A 151 20.58 -8.59 -24.10
N LEU A 152 21.52 -7.68 -23.79
CA LEU A 152 21.22 -6.50 -22.98
C LEU A 152 20.27 -5.55 -23.68
N GLU A 153 20.44 -5.32 -24.98
CA GLU A 153 19.50 -4.52 -25.77
C GLU A 153 18.11 -5.17 -25.82
N LEU A 154 18.04 -6.51 -25.93
CA LEU A 154 16.77 -7.23 -25.82
C LEU A 154 16.13 -7.04 -24.44
N LEU A 155 16.88 -7.17 -23.35
CA LEU A 155 16.38 -6.96 -21.99
C LEU A 155 15.93 -5.51 -21.74
N ARG A 156 16.70 -4.53 -22.20
CA ARG A 156 16.31 -3.11 -22.16
C ARG A 156 15.08 -2.82 -23.02
N SER A 157 14.89 -3.58 -24.10
CA SER A 157 13.63 -3.52 -24.85
C SER A 157 12.47 -4.25 -24.16
N ARG A 158 12.74 -5.10 -23.16
CA ARG A 158 11.69 -5.63 -22.26
C ARG A 158 11.23 -4.58 -21.27
N GLU A 159 12.08 -3.61 -20.89
CA GLU A 159 11.75 -2.40 -20.12
C GLU A 159 10.81 -1.46 -20.93
N THR A 160 9.65 -1.96 -21.34
CA THR A 160 8.54 -1.16 -21.88
C THR A 160 7.49 -0.87 -20.82
N LYS A 161 7.66 -1.43 -19.60
CA LYS A 161 6.64 -1.48 -18.56
C LYS A 161 7.09 -0.74 -17.32
N CYS A 162 6.51 0.43 -17.09
CA CYS A 162 6.77 1.13 -15.85
C CYS A 162 6.24 0.27 -14.70
N ILE A 163 7.11 -0.11 -13.77
CA ILE A 163 6.74 -0.84 -12.56
C ILE A 163 6.31 0.19 -11.54
N VAL A 164 5.01 0.28 -11.31
CA VAL A 164 4.43 1.12 -10.27
C VAL A 164 3.87 0.24 -9.17
N ASP A 165 4.27 0.51 -7.93
CA ASP A 165 3.85 -0.28 -6.77
C ASP A 165 2.99 0.61 -5.85
N PRO A 166 1.70 0.29 -5.68
CA PRO A 166 0.82 1.03 -4.78
C PRO A 166 0.99 0.55 -3.34
N GLN A 167 1.07 1.49 -2.41
CA GLN A 167 1.03 1.26 -0.98
C GLN A 167 -0.03 2.16 -0.36
N VAL A 168 -0.86 1.60 0.55
CA VAL A 168 -1.83 2.38 1.33
C VAL A 168 -1.16 2.73 2.65
N SER A 169 -0.84 4.01 2.86
CA SER A 169 -0.01 4.45 3.98
C SER A 169 -0.77 5.08 5.13
N PHE A 170 -1.91 5.73 4.84
CA PHE A 170 -2.61 6.52 5.83
C PHE A 170 -4.11 6.49 5.58
N VAL A 171 -4.87 6.21 6.65
CA VAL A 171 -6.32 6.35 6.72
C VAL A 171 -6.59 7.33 7.84
N ASP A 172 -6.91 8.57 7.49
CA ASP A 172 -7.56 9.49 8.43
C ASP A 172 -9.05 9.24 8.36
N TRP A 173 -9.74 9.37 9.47
CA TRP A 173 -11.18 9.49 9.43
C TRP A 173 -11.64 10.57 10.38
N ASP A 174 -12.64 11.32 9.93
CA ASP A 174 -13.24 12.38 10.72
C ASP A 174 -14.75 12.31 10.59
N MET A 175 -15.40 12.75 11.66
CA MET A 175 -16.82 12.99 11.73
C MET A 175 -17.02 14.43 12.18
N PRO A 176 -16.88 15.39 11.24
CA PRO A 176 -16.93 16.81 11.55
C PRO A 176 -18.29 17.16 12.17
N TRP A 177 -18.29 18.22 12.99
CA TRP A 177 -19.48 18.68 13.73
C TRP A 177 -20.75 18.64 12.86
N ILE A 178 -21.78 17.96 13.38
CA ILE A 178 -23.05 17.70 12.70
C ILE A 178 -23.77 19.02 12.44
N MET A 179 -23.54 19.61 11.27
CA MET A 179 -24.20 20.83 10.83
C MET A 179 -25.51 20.52 10.12
N LEU A 180 -26.31 21.57 9.91
CA LEU A 180 -27.66 21.61 9.29
C LEU A 180 -27.89 20.84 7.98
N LYS A 181 -26.87 20.21 7.38
CA LYS A 181 -26.90 19.52 6.07
C LYS A 181 -26.67 18.01 6.13
N GLY A 182 -26.96 17.36 7.26
CA GLY A 182 -26.90 15.89 7.41
C GLY A 182 -25.73 15.42 8.29
N ARG A 183 -25.79 14.18 8.76
CA ARG A 183 -24.67 13.56 9.49
C ARG A 183 -23.73 12.96 8.45
N THR A 184 -22.48 13.40 8.43
CA THR A 184 -21.47 12.92 7.47
C THR A 184 -20.25 12.38 8.20
N MET A 185 -19.80 11.21 7.78
CA MET A 185 -18.53 10.61 8.16
C MET A 185 -17.63 10.58 6.92
N SER A 186 -16.35 10.94 7.07
CA SER A 186 -15.39 10.97 5.97
C SER A 186 -14.14 10.15 6.30
N PHE A 187 -13.70 9.35 5.34
CA PHE A 187 -12.46 8.59 5.37
C PHE A 187 -11.54 9.13 4.28
N LYS A 188 -10.29 9.44 4.62
CA LYS A 188 -9.29 9.93 3.70
C LYS A 188 -8.17 8.92 3.57
N PHE A 189 -7.98 8.38 2.37
CA PHE A 189 -6.93 7.43 2.03
C PHE A 189 -5.83 8.12 1.25
N ILE A 190 -4.60 7.79 1.58
CA ILE A 190 -3.44 8.14 0.76
C ILE A 190 -2.89 6.88 0.12
N VAL A 191 -3.00 6.80 -1.21
CA VAL A 191 -2.36 5.77 -2.01
C VAL A 191 -1.03 6.32 -2.52
N LEU A 192 0.06 5.81 -1.96
CA LEU A 192 1.41 6.12 -2.41
C LEU A 192 1.78 5.20 -3.58
N VAL A 193 2.08 5.77 -4.73
CA VAL A 193 2.57 5.04 -5.89
C VAL A 193 4.05 5.35 -6.08
N GLN A 194 4.89 4.32 -6.03
CA GLN A 194 6.32 4.46 -6.28
C GLN A 194 6.67 3.94 -7.68
N ASN A 195 7.43 4.73 -8.46
CA ASN A 195 8.02 4.24 -9.70
C ASN A 195 9.31 3.48 -9.38
N GLN A 196 9.25 2.16 -9.54
CA GLN A 196 10.39 1.29 -9.34
C GLN A 196 11.22 1.09 -10.60
N ALA A 197 10.75 1.54 -11.77
CA ALA A 197 11.45 1.39 -13.06
C ALA A 197 12.62 2.38 -13.23
N SER A 198 13.44 2.14 -14.24
CA SER A 198 14.57 2.97 -14.67
C SER A 198 14.17 4.15 -15.57
N PHE A 199 12.91 4.22 -16.00
CA PHE A 199 12.36 5.24 -16.89
C PHE A 199 11.14 5.94 -16.28
N VAL A 200 10.79 7.10 -16.83
CA VAL A 200 9.66 7.92 -16.37
C VAL A 200 8.34 7.24 -16.69
N ALA A 201 7.46 7.11 -15.68
CA ALA A 201 6.09 6.63 -15.84
C ALA A 201 5.22 7.74 -16.48
N MET A 202 4.53 7.48 -17.60
CA MET A 202 3.72 8.54 -18.25
C MET A 202 2.52 8.03 -19.09
N PRO A 203 1.25 8.22 -18.71
CA PRO A 203 0.79 8.77 -17.43
C PRO A 203 0.97 7.75 -16.32
N VAL A 204 1.12 8.19 -15.08
CA VAL A 204 0.95 7.32 -13.91
C VAL A 204 -0.42 7.57 -13.29
N GLY A 205 -1.08 6.55 -12.79
CA GLY A 205 -2.34 6.75 -12.09
C GLY A 205 -2.69 5.63 -11.14
N VAL A 206 -3.82 5.82 -10.47
CA VAL A 206 -4.47 4.84 -9.61
C VAL A 206 -5.90 4.67 -10.08
N SER A 207 -6.31 3.44 -10.31
CA SER A 207 -7.71 3.06 -10.44
C SER A 207 -8.18 2.48 -9.11
N LEU A 208 -9.20 3.10 -8.52
CA LEU A 208 -9.90 2.61 -7.34
C LEU A 208 -11.20 1.96 -7.81
N HIS A 209 -11.39 0.67 -7.50
CA HIS A 209 -12.70 0.03 -7.58
C HIS A 209 -13.24 -0.18 -6.18
N GLY A 210 -14.53 0.10 -6.00
CA GLY A 210 -15.21 -0.14 -4.74
C GLY A 210 -16.58 -0.76 -4.94
N GLN A 211 -16.96 -1.63 -4.00
CA GLN A 211 -18.32 -2.14 -3.88
C GLN A 211 -18.98 -1.50 -2.66
N PHE A 212 -20.11 -0.84 -2.87
CA PHE A 212 -20.83 -0.13 -1.83
C PHE A 212 -22.25 -0.69 -1.70
N PRO A 213 -22.71 -1.02 -0.49
CA PRO A 213 -24.00 -1.67 -0.30
C PRO A 213 -25.20 -0.73 -0.48
N GLU A 214 -25.01 0.58 -0.31
CA GLU A 214 -26.09 1.58 -0.33
C GLU A 214 -25.63 2.92 -0.91
N SER A 215 -26.60 3.74 -1.35
CA SER A 215 -26.39 5.06 -1.97
C SER A 215 -25.93 6.17 -1.01
N ASN A 216 -25.77 5.86 0.28
CA ASN A 216 -25.30 6.82 1.28
C ASN A 216 -23.81 7.12 1.17
N TRP A 217 -23.09 6.35 0.34
CA TRP A 217 -21.65 6.45 0.15
C TRP A 217 -21.31 7.21 -1.13
N THR A 218 -20.29 8.06 -1.04
CA THR A 218 -19.72 8.82 -2.17
C THR A 218 -18.21 8.74 -2.12
N ILE A 219 -17.56 8.82 -3.28
CA ILE A 219 -16.10 8.91 -3.36
C ILE A 219 -15.75 10.19 -4.11
N ASN A 220 -14.85 11.01 -3.55
CA ASN A 220 -14.44 12.32 -4.07
C ASN A 220 -15.63 13.24 -4.43
N LYS A 221 -16.73 13.13 -3.67
CA LYS A 221 -18.01 13.85 -3.87
C LYS A 221 -18.78 13.47 -5.14
N GLU A 222 -18.39 12.41 -5.83
CA GLU A 222 -19.19 11.81 -6.90
C GLU A 222 -20.09 10.73 -6.31
N SER A 223 -21.36 10.71 -6.74
CA SER A 223 -22.32 9.70 -6.32
C SER A 223 -21.92 8.33 -6.89
N VAL A 224 -21.90 7.34 -6.03
CA VAL A 224 -21.41 5.99 -6.34
C VAL A 224 -22.61 5.06 -6.57
N ASN A 225 -22.63 4.36 -7.71
CA ASN A 225 -23.52 3.20 -7.92
C ASN A 225 -22.82 1.92 -7.41
N ASP A 226 -23.48 0.76 -7.45
CA ASP A 226 -22.99 -0.53 -6.91
C ASP A 226 -21.53 -0.88 -7.24
N GLU A 227 -20.99 -0.39 -8.36
CA GLU A 227 -19.58 -0.51 -8.76
C GLU A 227 -19.08 0.84 -9.29
N VAL A 228 -17.95 1.32 -8.75
CA VAL A 228 -17.33 2.59 -9.19
C VAL A 228 -15.86 2.39 -9.48
N ASP A 229 -15.44 2.83 -10.66
CA ASP A 229 -14.05 2.96 -11.08
C ASP A 229 -13.65 4.43 -11.10
N ILE A 230 -12.82 4.85 -10.14
CA ILE A 230 -12.23 6.19 -10.14
C ILE A 230 -10.80 6.10 -10.63
N VAL A 231 -10.49 6.88 -11.65
CA VAL A 231 -9.16 6.97 -12.24
C VAL A 231 -8.56 8.33 -11.91
N MET A 232 -7.51 8.33 -11.11
CA MET A 232 -6.68 9.51 -10.86
C MET A 232 -5.36 9.35 -11.59
N SER A 233 -4.86 10.40 -12.21
CA SER A 233 -3.60 10.35 -12.95
C SER A 233 -2.74 11.58 -12.75
N ASN A 234 -1.43 11.37 -12.79
CA ASN A 234 -0.42 12.39 -12.94
C ASN A 234 0.30 12.17 -14.29
N GLU A 235 0.80 13.24 -14.89
CA GLU A 235 1.46 13.16 -16.19
C GLU A 235 2.73 12.31 -16.11
N HIS A 236 3.54 12.50 -15.07
CA HIS A 236 4.88 11.93 -14.99
C HIS A 236 5.23 11.45 -13.57
N LEU A 237 5.94 10.33 -13.47
CA LEU A 237 6.63 9.94 -12.23
C LEU A 237 8.03 9.43 -12.55
N PHE A 238 9.05 10.14 -12.05
CA PHE A 238 10.44 9.79 -12.30
C PHE A 238 10.89 8.55 -11.51
N PRO A 239 11.87 7.79 -12.02
CA PRO A 239 12.48 6.66 -11.32
C PRO A 239 12.83 6.94 -9.87
N GLY A 240 12.45 6.03 -8.97
CA GLY A 240 12.75 6.11 -7.54
C GLY A 240 11.92 7.12 -6.75
N LEU A 241 11.11 7.95 -7.41
CA LEU A 241 10.18 8.87 -6.75
C LEU A 241 8.84 8.21 -6.46
N SER A 242 8.11 8.81 -5.53
CA SER A 242 6.75 8.42 -5.17
C SER A 242 5.79 9.58 -5.38
N HIS A 243 4.53 9.27 -5.72
CA HIS A 243 3.44 10.22 -5.79
C HIS A 243 2.28 9.76 -4.93
N SER A 244 1.61 10.69 -4.25
CA SER A 244 0.46 10.41 -3.40
C SER A 244 -0.83 10.76 -4.12
N PHE A 245 -1.77 9.82 -4.15
CA PHE A 245 -3.14 10.05 -4.60
C PHE A 245 -4.06 10.05 -3.37
N GLU A 246 -4.78 11.14 -3.19
CA GLU A 246 -5.77 11.28 -2.11
C GLU A 246 -7.13 10.79 -2.59
N VAL A 247 -7.77 9.94 -1.78
CA VAL A 247 -9.12 9.43 -2.02
C VAL A 247 -9.96 9.73 -0.78
N ASP A 248 -11.03 10.50 -0.97
CA ASP A 248 -11.99 10.80 0.08
C ASP A 248 -13.25 9.95 -0.11
N ILE A 249 -13.61 9.14 0.87
CA ILE A 249 -14.86 8.38 0.91
C ILE A 249 -15.76 9.01 1.96
N GLN A 250 -16.99 9.35 1.61
CA GLN A 250 -17.93 9.99 2.52
C GLN A 250 -19.21 9.20 2.62
N CYS A 251 -19.68 8.98 3.85
CA CYS A 251 -21.00 8.46 4.15
C CYS A 251 -21.87 9.59 4.69
N THR A 252 -22.98 9.87 4.01
CA THR A 252 -23.95 10.88 4.45
C THR A 252 -25.29 10.22 4.69
N VAL A 253 -25.83 10.41 5.90
CA VAL A 253 -27.13 9.88 6.31
C VAL A 253 -28.11 11.01 6.64
N ALA A 254 -29.40 10.66 6.66
CA ALA A 254 -30.45 11.59 7.04
C ALA A 254 -30.26 12.09 8.49
N LYS A 255 -30.87 13.24 8.83
CA LYS A 255 -30.66 13.88 10.13
C LYS A 255 -31.13 13.01 11.31
N ASP A 256 -32.16 12.21 11.08
CA ASP A 256 -32.83 11.31 12.00
C ASP A 256 -32.18 9.92 12.10
N GLU A 257 -31.29 9.57 11.17
CA GLU A 257 -30.55 8.30 11.18
C GLU A 257 -29.23 8.43 11.98
N ARG A 258 -28.77 7.33 12.57
CA ARG A 258 -27.47 7.27 13.25
C ARG A 258 -26.40 6.77 12.27
N LEU A 259 -25.24 7.44 12.26
CA LEU A 259 -24.11 7.02 11.42
C LEU A 259 -23.57 5.67 11.86
N SER A 260 -23.55 5.40 13.17
CA SER A 260 -23.14 4.12 13.74
C SER A 260 -23.98 2.92 13.27
N GLU A 261 -25.29 3.11 13.06
CA GLU A 261 -26.16 2.05 12.55
C GLU A 261 -25.87 1.74 11.08
N THR A 262 -25.66 2.78 10.28
CA THR A 262 -25.25 2.65 8.88
C THR A 262 -23.88 1.98 8.78
N ALA A 263 -22.90 2.41 9.60
CA ALA A 263 -21.58 1.81 9.66
C ALA A 263 -21.64 0.32 10.05
N ARG A 264 -22.41 -0.04 11.09
CA ARG A 264 -22.57 -1.44 11.51
C ARG A 264 -23.12 -2.34 10.40
N ARG A 265 -23.98 -1.80 9.53
CA ARG A 265 -24.58 -2.54 8.42
C ARG A 265 -23.66 -2.66 7.22
N ASP A 266 -22.85 -1.63 6.97
CA ASP A 266 -22.20 -1.43 5.66
C ASP A 266 -20.67 -1.59 5.70
N LEU A 267 -20.01 -1.27 6.81
CA LEU A 267 -18.55 -1.11 6.86
C LEU A 267 -17.78 -2.37 6.44
N ASP A 268 -18.20 -3.54 6.94
CA ASP A 268 -17.61 -4.84 6.59
C ASP A 268 -17.88 -5.28 5.13
N LYS A 269 -18.85 -4.63 4.47
CA LYS A 269 -19.21 -4.91 3.07
C LYS A 269 -18.48 -4.00 2.09
N ILE A 270 -17.88 -2.92 2.58
CA ILE A 270 -17.17 -1.97 1.71
C ILE A 270 -15.78 -2.53 1.45
N SER A 271 -15.66 -3.16 0.29
CA SER A 271 -14.39 -3.64 -0.24
C SER A 271 -13.86 -2.65 -1.27
N LEU A 272 -12.58 -2.32 -1.12
CA LEU A 272 -11.85 -1.43 -2.02
C LEU A 272 -10.71 -2.21 -2.64
N GLY A 273 -10.48 -1.97 -3.92
CA GLY A 273 -9.28 -2.41 -4.57
C GLY A 273 -8.62 -1.26 -5.30
N THR A 274 -7.32 -1.14 -5.11
CA THR A 274 -6.51 -0.11 -5.76
C THR A 274 -5.48 -0.76 -6.68
N ARG A 275 -5.33 -0.18 -7.86
CA ARG A 275 -4.36 -0.63 -8.86
C ARG A 275 -3.65 0.59 -9.44
N ALA A 276 -2.32 0.63 -9.31
CA ALA A 276 -1.52 1.64 -9.98
C ALA A 276 -1.35 1.27 -11.45
N PHE A 277 -1.27 2.25 -12.36
CA PHE A 277 -1.03 1.99 -13.78
C PHE A 277 -0.08 3.01 -14.42
N SER A 278 0.58 2.58 -15.51
CA SER A 278 1.36 3.42 -16.42
C SER A 278 1.51 2.80 -17.80
N GLN A 279 1.36 3.59 -18.87
CA GLN A 279 1.56 3.20 -20.28
C GLN A 279 1.04 1.80 -20.67
N ASN A 280 -0.21 1.50 -20.29
CA ASN A 280 -0.92 0.21 -20.52
C ASN A 280 -0.57 -0.94 -19.57
N PHE A 281 0.21 -0.70 -18.52
CA PHE A 281 0.53 -1.69 -17.50
C PHE A 281 -0.10 -1.30 -16.18
N GLY A 282 -0.77 -2.23 -15.52
CA GLY A 282 -1.29 -2.02 -14.18
C GLY A 282 -0.64 -2.99 -13.20
N SER A 283 -0.37 -2.51 -12.00
CA SER A 283 0.14 -3.28 -10.87
C SER A 283 -0.79 -4.43 -10.51
N LYS A 284 -0.36 -5.27 -9.57
CA LYS A 284 -1.28 -6.14 -8.85
C LYS A 284 -2.31 -5.26 -8.11
N THR A 285 -3.56 -5.71 -8.08
CA THR A 285 -4.59 -5.08 -7.26
C THR A 285 -4.29 -5.32 -5.78
N LEU A 286 -4.26 -4.25 -5.00
CA LEU A 286 -4.26 -4.30 -3.55
C LEU A 286 -5.70 -4.18 -3.07
N HIS A 287 -6.20 -5.23 -2.43
CA HIS A 287 -7.54 -5.26 -1.83
C HIS A 287 -7.46 -4.92 -0.34
N PHE A 288 -8.40 -4.13 0.15
CA PHE A 288 -8.55 -3.79 1.55
C PHE A 288 -10.03 -3.48 1.88
N ALA A 289 -10.41 -3.68 3.14
CA ALA A 289 -11.75 -3.31 3.63
C ALA A 289 -11.67 -2.07 4.51
N LEU A 290 -12.74 -1.28 4.56
CA LEU A 290 -12.80 -0.13 5.49
C LEU A 290 -12.72 -0.57 6.96
N SER A 291 -13.33 -1.72 7.27
CA SER A 291 -13.31 -2.35 8.59
C SER A 291 -11.91 -2.72 9.07
N ASP A 292 -10.91 -2.81 8.18
CA ASP A 292 -9.52 -3.09 8.55
C ASP A 292 -8.85 -1.89 9.24
N TYR A 293 -9.42 -0.68 9.09
CA TYR A 293 -8.81 0.58 9.54
C TYR A 293 -9.61 1.32 10.62
N VAL A 294 -10.93 1.14 10.66
CA VAL A 294 -11.81 1.79 11.62
C VAL A 294 -12.84 0.78 12.10
N SER A 295 -13.01 0.69 13.42
CA SER A 295 -14.01 -0.18 14.03
C SER A 295 -15.37 0.51 14.15
N VAL A 296 -16.44 -0.28 14.18
CA VAL A 296 -17.80 0.23 14.41
C VAL A 296 -17.90 0.86 15.81
N GLU A 297 -17.18 0.31 16.79
CA GLU A 297 -17.11 0.80 18.16
C GLU A 297 -16.52 2.21 18.22
N GLU A 298 -15.41 2.48 17.53
CA GLU A 298 -14.81 3.82 17.45
C GLU A 298 -15.78 4.84 16.83
N ILE A 299 -16.54 4.43 15.80
CA ILE A 299 -17.58 5.27 15.20
C ILE A 299 -18.71 5.56 16.20
N CYS A 300 -19.15 4.56 16.97
CA CYS A 300 -20.16 4.73 18.02
C CYS A 300 -19.69 5.72 19.09
N GLU A 301 -18.49 5.51 19.63
CA GLU A 301 -17.91 6.37 20.67
C GLU A 301 -17.78 7.82 20.19
N ARG A 302 -17.34 8.01 18.94
CA ARG A 302 -17.24 9.35 18.35
C ARG A 302 -18.61 10.00 18.13
N GLU A 303 -19.62 9.23 17.73
CA GLU A 303 -21.00 9.74 17.59
C GLU A 303 -21.58 10.17 18.92
N GLU A 304 -21.39 9.39 19.99
CA GLU A 304 -21.81 9.76 21.33
C GLU A 304 -21.07 11.00 21.86
N ALA A 305 -19.76 11.10 21.63
CA ALA A 305 -18.98 12.28 21.98
C ALA A 305 -19.48 13.53 21.24
N ASN A 306 -19.78 13.43 19.95
CA ASN A 306 -20.36 14.52 19.16
C ASN A 306 -21.75 14.92 19.68
N GLU A 307 -22.60 13.96 20.05
CA GLU A 307 -23.91 14.23 20.64
C GLU A 307 -23.77 14.98 21.99
N ALA A 308 -22.81 14.61 22.83
CA ALA A 308 -22.53 15.29 24.09
C ALA A 308 -22.01 16.73 23.87
N GLU A 309 -21.08 16.93 22.93
CA GLU A 309 -20.56 18.26 22.56
C GLU A 309 -21.68 19.18 22.05
N ILE A 310 -22.63 18.64 21.27
CA ILE A 310 -23.80 19.38 20.78
C ILE A 310 -24.71 19.78 21.92
N GLN A 311 -25.00 18.89 22.86
CA GLN A 311 -25.83 19.20 24.03
C GLN A 311 -25.21 20.30 24.89
N GLU A 312 -23.89 20.22 25.13
CA GLU A 312 -23.17 21.25 25.87
C GLU A 312 -23.22 22.60 25.15
N TRP A 313 -23.00 22.60 23.83
CA TRP A 313 -23.09 23.81 23.02
C TRP A 313 -24.49 24.41 23.02
N GLN A 314 -25.54 23.59 22.88
CA GLN A 314 -26.93 24.03 22.94
C GLN A 314 -27.29 24.61 24.30
N ALA A 315 -26.82 24.00 25.39
CA ALA A 315 -27.00 24.54 26.75
C ALA A 315 -26.34 25.92 26.90
N LYS A 316 -25.07 26.05 26.46
CA LYS A 316 -24.34 27.33 26.48
C LYS A 316 -24.99 28.39 25.59
N ALA A 317 -25.50 27.99 24.42
CA ALA A 317 -26.19 28.88 23.50
C ALA A 317 -27.52 29.36 24.09
N HIS A 318 -28.28 28.45 24.71
CA HIS A 318 -29.53 28.76 25.39
C HIS A 318 -29.31 29.70 26.58
N GLU A 319 -28.28 29.46 27.39
CA GLU A 319 -27.87 30.35 28.49
C GLU A 319 -27.51 31.75 27.99
N LYS A 320 -26.64 31.86 26.97
CA LYS A 320 -26.29 33.15 26.35
C LYS A 320 -27.51 33.85 25.73
N MET A 321 -28.42 33.10 25.15
CA MET A 321 -29.64 33.65 24.57
C MET A 321 -30.56 34.19 25.67
N LYS A 322 -30.71 33.46 26.78
CA LYS A 322 -31.47 33.89 27.95
C LYS A 322 -30.92 35.19 28.55
N ASP A 323 -29.59 35.36 28.57
CA ASP A 323 -28.95 36.59 29.06
C ASP A 323 -29.14 37.79 28.10
N LYS A 324 -29.15 37.54 26.79
CA LYS A 324 -29.30 38.59 25.76
C LYS A 324 -30.74 38.94 25.43
N LEU A 325 -31.68 38.03 25.66
CA LEU A 325 -33.09 38.22 25.30
C LEU A 325 -33.69 39.49 25.95
N PRO A 326 -33.49 39.78 27.25
CA PRO A 326 -34.01 41.01 27.85
C PRO A 326 -33.42 42.29 27.24
N GLN A 327 -32.15 42.25 26.83
CA GLN A 327 -31.49 43.40 26.19
C GLN A 327 -32.07 43.65 24.80
N LEU A 328 -32.34 42.59 24.04
CA LEU A 328 -32.98 42.68 22.73
C LEU A 328 -34.43 43.14 22.84
N GLU A 329 -35.17 42.66 23.85
CA GLU A 329 -36.53 43.13 24.13
C GLU A 329 -36.55 44.61 24.53
N ALA A 330 -35.60 45.06 25.35
CA ALA A 330 -35.45 46.48 25.70
C ALA A 330 -35.15 47.35 24.46
N LEU A 331 -34.18 46.95 23.64
CA LEU A 331 -33.85 47.62 22.38
C LEU A 331 -35.04 47.66 21.41
N SER A 332 -35.80 46.55 21.30
CA SER A 332 -37.00 46.51 20.48
C SER A 332 -38.07 47.46 21.00
N GLY A 333 -38.23 47.58 22.31
CA GLY A 333 -39.14 48.54 22.94
C GLY A 333 -38.75 49.99 22.67
N GLU A 334 -37.46 50.32 22.79
CA GLU A 334 -36.94 51.66 22.48
C GLU A 334 -37.17 52.05 21.01
N VAL A 335 -36.92 51.13 20.08
CA VAL A 335 -37.15 51.35 18.65
C VAL A 335 -38.64 51.56 18.37
N ALA A 336 -39.51 50.76 18.98
CA ALA A 336 -40.96 50.93 18.85
C ALA A 336 -41.42 52.30 19.38
N GLU A 337 -40.92 52.73 20.53
CA GLU A 337 -41.25 54.04 21.11
C GLU A 337 -40.74 55.19 20.23
N GLN A 338 -39.54 55.09 19.66
CA GLN A 338 -39.02 56.07 18.71
C GLN A 338 -39.88 56.18 17.45
N LEU A 339 -40.32 55.05 16.89
CA LEU A 339 -41.23 55.02 15.74
C LEU A 339 -42.58 55.66 16.06
N GLU A 340 -43.16 55.35 17.23
CA GLU A 340 -44.40 56.00 17.67
C GLU A 340 -44.24 57.51 17.82
N ARG A 341 -43.11 57.98 18.38
CA ARG A 341 -42.83 59.41 18.51
C ARG A 341 -42.71 60.11 17.16
N GLN A 342 -42.14 59.46 16.15
CA GLN A 342 -42.05 60.00 14.78
C GLN A 342 -43.40 60.03 14.06
N LEU A 343 -44.29 59.08 14.35
CA LEU A 343 -45.61 58.96 13.74
C LEU A 343 -46.68 59.79 14.45
N ARG A 344 -46.44 60.28 15.68
CA ARG A 344 -47.34 61.23 16.33
C ARG A 344 -47.39 62.51 15.50
N PRO A 345 -48.58 62.94 15.04
CA PRO A 345 -48.69 64.20 14.33
C PRO A 345 -48.13 65.31 15.22
N PRO A 346 -47.35 66.26 14.66
CA PRO A 346 -46.86 67.40 15.42
C PRO A 346 -48.08 68.04 16.10
N ASN A 347 -47.94 68.40 17.38
CA ASN A 347 -48.99 69.06 18.14
C ASN A 347 -49.38 70.34 17.39
N ILE A 348 -50.39 70.25 16.53
CA ILE A 348 -51.01 71.40 15.89
C ILE A 348 -51.80 72.04 17.02
N GLN A 349 -51.16 72.98 17.72
CA GLN A 349 -51.88 73.95 18.52
C GLN A 349 -52.76 74.72 17.55
N LEU A 350 -54.03 74.35 17.47
CA LEU A 350 -55.03 75.13 16.75
C LEU A 350 -55.10 76.48 17.46
N PRO A 351 -54.73 77.59 16.80
CA PRO A 351 -54.78 78.90 17.41
C PRO A 351 -56.25 79.34 17.48
N GLY A 352 -56.76 79.56 18.70
CA GLY A 352 -57.97 80.33 18.96
C GLY A 352 -59.29 79.60 18.69
N MET A 353 -59.79 78.89 19.69
CA MET A 353 -61.23 78.75 19.93
C MET A 353 -61.48 78.91 21.43
N ASP A 354 -61.51 80.18 21.84
CA ASP A 354 -62.29 80.65 22.99
C ASP A 354 -63.64 81.17 22.48
#